data_AF-A0A972QDQ2-F1
#
_entry.id   AF-A0A972QDQ2-F1
#
_cell.length_a   1.000
_cell.length_b   1.000
_cell.length_c   1.000
_cell.angle_alpha   90.00
_cell.angle_beta   90.00
_cell.angle_gamma   90.00
#
_symmetry.space_group_name_H-M   'P 1'
#
loop_
_entity.id
_entity.type
_entity.pdbx_description
1 polymer ?
#
loop_
_entity_poly.entity_id
_entity_poly.type
_entity_poly.pdbx_seq_one_letter_code
_entity_poly.pdbx_strand_id
1 'polypeptide(L)'
;MTGVRQPHSISIRVFGFLRRYMDAQGLSYAFDKDIDPKGETAYDIAVELHIPPEEIEAIFLNGSVKNIYDYVSPGDRVAFLPYGTPGPYRVFLGMARENVERARREKTMANIEGQK
;
A
#
# COMPACT_ATOMS: atom_id res chain seq x y z
N MET A 1 -26.99 2.91 7.63
CA MET A 1 -26.95 1.67 6.83
C MET A 1 -25.61 1.00 7.10
N THR A 2 -25.58 0.03 8.01
CA THR A 2 -24.40 -0.79 8.30
C THR A 2 -24.25 -1.81 7.17
N GLY A 3 -23.31 -1.58 6.27
CA GLY A 3 -22.98 -2.51 5.19
C GLY A 3 -22.54 -3.85 5.77
N VAL A 4 -23.08 -4.93 5.21
CA VAL A 4 -22.60 -6.29 5.48
C VAL A 4 -21.15 -6.34 5.01
N ARG A 5 -20.21 -6.51 5.94
CA ARG A 5 -18.79 -6.67 5.62
C ARG A 5 -18.66 -7.93 4.77
N GLN A 6 -18.25 -7.78 3.51
CA GLN A 6 -17.99 -8.92 2.63
C GLN A 6 -16.88 -9.78 3.28
N PRO A 7 -16.96 -11.12 3.22
CA PRO A 7 -16.08 -12.00 3.99
C PRO A 7 -14.59 -11.85 3.65
N HIS A 8 -14.27 -11.22 2.51
CA HIS A 8 -12.90 -11.07 1.99
C HIS A 8 -12.52 -9.63 1.61
N SER A 9 -13.17 -8.62 2.24
CA SER A 9 -12.88 -7.21 1.94
C SER A 9 -11.84 -6.59 2.88
N ILE A 10 -11.04 -5.68 2.36
CA ILE A 10 -10.21 -4.72 3.11
C ILE A 10 -10.77 -3.30 2.97
N SER A 11 -10.44 -2.44 3.92
CA SER A 11 -10.81 -1.02 3.86
C SER A 11 -9.61 -0.19 3.42
N ILE A 12 -9.73 0.50 2.29
CA ILE A 12 -8.65 1.27 1.66
C ILE A 12 -8.86 2.76 1.89
N ARG A 13 -7.76 3.47 2.15
CA ARG A 13 -7.70 4.93 2.15
C ARG A 13 -6.53 5.42 1.30
N VAL A 14 -6.76 6.49 0.53
CA VAL A 14 -5.74 7.13 -0.30
C VAL A 14 -5.52 8.56 0.17
N PHE A 15 -4.25 8.92 0.41
CA PHE A 15 -3.87 10.21 1.00
C PHE A 15 -2.96 11.05 0.09
N GLY A 16 -2.93 12.35 0.38
CA GLY A 16 -2.06 13.32 -0.28
C GLY A 16 -2.28 13.36 -1.79
N PHE A 17 -1.20 13.52 -2.55
CA PHE A 17 -1.28 13.64 -4.01
C PHE A 17 -1.69 12.34 -4.70
N LEU A 18 -1.61 11.17 -4.05
CA LEU A 18 -2.05 9.90 -4.62
C LEU A 18 -3.57 9.91 -4.94
N ARG A 19 -4.35 10.79 -4.31
CA ARG A 19 -5.78 10.95 -4.61
C ARG A 19 -6.06 11.29 -6.06
N ARG A 20 -5.10 11.90 -6.78
CA ARG A 20 -5.22 12.18 -8.22
C ARG A 20 -5.49 10.92 -9.05
N TYR A 21 -5.00 9.76 -8.62
CA TYR A 21 -5.26 8.48 -9.30
C TYR A 21 -6.69 8.01 -9.09
N MET A 22 -7.29 8.33 -7.95
CA MET A 22 -8.70 8.04 -7.68
C MET A 22 -9.58 9.01 -8.47
N ASP A 23 -9.23 10.31 -8.49
CA ASP A 23 -9.93 11.34 -9.26
C ASP A 23 -10.01 11.00 -10.74
N ALA A 24 -8.89 10.58 -11.34
CA ALA A 24 -8.82 10.19 -12.75
C ALA A 24 -9.76 9.02 -13.11
N GLN A 25 -10.17 8.24 -12.11
CA GLN A 25 -11.05 7.07 -12.25
C GLN A 25 -12.46 7.36 -11.72
N GLY A 26 -12.73 8.53 -11.15
CA GLY A 26 -14.01 8.85 -10.49
C GLY A 26 -14.26 8.05 -9.21
N LEU A 27 -13.20 7.56 -8.55
CA LEU A 27 -13.29 6.74 -7.34
C LEU A 27 -13.26 7.58 -6.06
N SER A 28 -13.88 7.05 -5.00
CA SER A 28 -13.75 7.60 -3.65
C SER A 28 -12.32 7.43 -3.12
N TYR A 29 -11.89 8.29 -2.19
CA TYR A 29 -10.61 8.14 -1.50
C TYR A 29 -10.67 7.17 -0.31
N ALA A 30 -11.87 6.71 0.04
CA ALA A 30 -12.11 5.70 1.05
C ALA A 30 -13.20 4.75 0.56
N PHE A 31 -12.86 3.47 0.45
CA PHE A 31 -13.73 2.43 -0.06
C PHE A 31 -13.27 1.07 0.44
N ASP A 32 -14.17 0.10 0.41
CA ASP A 32 -13.82 -1.29 0.66
C ASP A 32 -13.52 -1.97 -0.68
N LYS A 33 -12.52 -2.85 -0.70
CA LYS A 33 -12.10 -3.63 -1.86
C LYS A 33 -12.02 -5.11 -1.48
N ASP A 34 -12.56 -5.96 -2.33
CA ASP A 34 -12.39 -7.41 -2.22
C ASP A 34 -10.98 -7.80 -2.67
N ILE A 35 -10.40 -8.75 -1.94
CA ILE A 35 -9.08 -9.33 -2.21
C ILE A 35 -9.14 -10.86 -2.14
N ASP A 36 -8.08 -11.52 -2.62
CA ASP A 36 -7.93 -12.97 -2.48
C ASP A 36 -8.03 -13.38 -1.00
N PRO A 37 -8.77 -14.46 -0.67
CA PRO A 37 -8.87 -14.97 0.71
C PRO A 37 -7.53 -15.32 1.37
N LYS A 38 -6.49 -15.60 0.58
CA LYS A 38 -5.10 -15.85 1.05
C LYS A 38 -4.31 -14.57 1.30
N GLY A 39 -4.86 -13.42 0.93
CA GLY A 39 -4.21 -12.12 1.00
C GLY A 39 -3.43 -11.77 -0.26
N GLU A 40 -3.17 -10.49 -0.42
CA GLU A 40 -2.43 -9.89 -1.54
C GLU A 40 -1.36 -8.96 -1.00
N THR A 41 -0.30 -8.68 -1.77
CA THR A 41 0.63 -7.61 -1.36
C THR A 41 0.00 -6.24 -1.58
N ALA A 42 0.35 -5.26 -0.76
CA ALA A 42 -0.09 -3.89 -1.02
C ALA A 42 0.43 -3.33 -2.36
N TYR A 43 1.53 -3.87 -2.87
CA TYR A 43 2.05 -3.58 -4.21
C TYR A 43 1.05 -4.01 -5.29
N ASP A 44 0.58 -5.27 -5.24
CA ASP A 44 -0.38 -5.79 -6.22
C ASP A 44 -1.69 -5.00 -6.19
N ILE A 45 -2.17 -4.69 -4.97
CA ILE A 45 -3.36 -3.86 -4.77
C ILE A 45 -3.15 -2.45 -5.37
N ALA A 46 -1.98 -1.83 -5.18
CA ALA A 46 -1.69 -0.52 -5.76
C ALA A 46 -1.69 -0.55 -7.29
N VAL A 47 -1.09 -1.58 -7.89
CA VAL A 47 -1.08 -1.79 -9.34
C VAL A 47 -2.51 -1.93 -9.88
N GLU A 48 -3.36 -2.72 -9.23
CA GLU A 48 -4.77 -2.87 -9.64
C GLU A 48 -5.55 -1.56 -9.54
N LEU A 49 -5.25 -0.73 -8.54
CA LEU A 49 -5.83 0.61 -8.37
C LEU A 49 -5.23 1.66 -9.31
N HIS A 50 -4.29 1.28 -10.18
CA HIS A 50 -3.54 2.18 -11.07
C HIS A 50 -2.80 3.29 -10.31
N ILE A 51 -2.34 3.00 -9.09
CA ILE A 51 -1.45 3.87 -8.32
C ILE A 51 -0.01 3.39 -8.56
N PRO A 52 0.87 4.21 -9.16
CA PRO A 52 2.26 3.82 -9.40
C PRO A 52 2.99 3.47 -8.09
N PRO A 53 3.51 2.24 -7.92
CA PRO A 53 4.21 1.83 -6.70
C PRO A 53 5.42 2.69 -6.32
N GLU A 54 6.07 3.31 -7.29
CA GLU A 54 7.19 4.24 -7.13
C GLU A 54 6.78 5.59 -6.51
N GLU A 55 5.49 5.92 -6.48
CA GLU A 55 4.97 7.11 -5.84
C GLU A 55 4.48 6.85 -4.40
N ILE A 56 4.36 5.59 -4.02
CA ILE A 56 4.00 5.17 -2.67
C ILE A 56 5.29 4.99 -1.87
N GLU A 57 5.42 5.74 -0.77
CA GLU A 57 6.55 5.57 0.14
C GLU A 57 6.36 4.34 1.04
N ALA A 58 5.16 4.20 1.61
CA ALA A 58 4.80 3.11 2.51
C ALA A 58 3.27 2.96 2.60
N ILE A 59 2.81 1.97 3.36
CA ILE A 59 1.41 1.88 3.77
C ILE A 59 1.25 2.06 5.28
N PHE A 60 0.10 2.56 5.72
CA PHE A 60 -0.40 2.20 7.05
C PHE A 60 -1.23 0.94 6.95
N LEU A 61 -0.77 -0.14 7.58
CA LEU A 61 -1.54 -1.35 7.78
C LEU A 61 -2.00 -1.39 9.24
N ASN A 62 -3.32 -1.27 9.45
CA ASN A 62 -3.93 -1.22 10.78
C ASN A 62 -3.29 -0.19 11.75
N GLY A 63 -2.81 0.92 11.20
CA GLY A 63 -2.18 2.01 11.96
C GLY A 63 -0.67 1.88 12.14
N SER A 64 -0.04 0.83 11.62
CA SER A 64 1.42 0.66 11.62
C SER A 64 2.01 0.87 10.23
N VAL A 65 3.18 1.51 10.14
CA VAL A 65 3.90 1.64 8.86
C VAL A 65 4.42 0.27 8.42
N LYS A 66 4.18 -0.08 7.16
CA LYS A 66 4.62 -1.33 6.52
C LYS A 66 5.13 -1.07 5.11
N ASN A 67 5.89 -2.02 4.59
CA ASN A 67 6.38 -2.00 3.22
C ASN A 67 5.25 -2.36 2.25
N ILE A 68 5.28 -1.83 1.01
CA ILE A 68 4.28 -2.18 0.00
C ILE A 68 4.34 -3.66 -0.41
N TYR A 69 5.48 -4.32 -0.24
CA TYR A 69 5.63 -5.75 -0.49
C TYR A 69 5.14 -6.64 0.66
N ASP A 70 4.62 -6.07 1.75
CA ASP A 70 4.01 -6.84 2.83
C ASP A 70 2.57 -7.25 2.46
N TYR A 71 2.15 -8.41 2.95
CA TYR A 71 0.80 -8.95 2.72
C TYR A 71 -0.27 -8.18 3.50
N VAL A 72 -1.41 -8.01 2.85
CA VAL A 72 -2.67 -7.51 3.39
C VAL A 72 -3.66 -8.67 3.39
N SER A 73 -4.35 -8.86 4.51
CA SER A 73 -5.33 -9.94 4.71
C SER A 73 -6.76 -9.40 4.78
N PRO A 74 -7.77 -10.24 4.48
CA PRO A 74 -9.17 -9.89 4.67
C PRO A 74 -9.45 -9.21 6.01
N GLY A 75 -10.13 -8.08 5.95
CA GLY A 75 -10.51 -7.29 7.11
C GLY A 75 -9.49 -6.23 7.55
N ASP A 76 -8.32 -6.17 6.95
CA ASP A 76 -7.34 -5.14 7.24
C ASP A 76 -7.79 -3.75 6.79
N ARG A 77 -7.24 -2.74 7.47
CA ARG A 77 -7.33 -1.33 7.06
C ARG A 77 -5.99 -0.91 6.47
N VAL A 78 -6.01 -0.54 5.20
CA VAL A 78 -4.83 -0.13 4.45
C VAL A 78 -4.95 1.34 4.08
N ALA A 79 -3.86 2.09 4.23
CA ALA A 79 -3.74 3.41 3.65
C ALA A 79 -2.45 3.56 2.85
N PHE A 80 -2.57 4.04 1.62
CA PHE A 80 -1.41 4.35 0.77
C PHE A 80 -0.87 5.75 1.08
N LEU A 81 0.45 5.84 1.30
CA LEU A 81 1.13 7.07 1.68
C LEU A 81 2.11 7.51 0.59
N PRO A 82 2.02 8.76 0.11
CA PRO A 82 3.02 9.30 -0.79
C PRO A 82 4.34 9.60 -0.09
N TYR A 83 5.39 9.80 -0.88
CA TYR A 83 6.59 10.49 -0.41
C TYR A 83 6.30 11.92 0.02
N GLY A 84 7.04 12.41 1.01
CA GLY A 84 6.97 13.81 1.47
C GLY A 84 6.75 13.98 2.98
N THR A 85 6.75 12.90 3.75
CA THR A 85 6.71 12.97 5.22
C THR A 85 7.98 13.66 5.75
N PRO A 86 7.88 14.76 6.53
CA PRO A 86 9.06 15.48 7.01
C PRO A 86 10.00 14.61 7.87
N GLY A 87 11.31 14.90 7.75
CA GLY A 87 12.41 14.02 8.18
C GLY A 87 12.26 13.35 9.55
N PRO A 88 12.04 14.08 10.66
CA PRO A 88 11.94 13.45 11.98
C PRO A 88 10.78 12.46 12.07
N TYR A 89 9.61 12.81 11.53
CA TYR A 89 8.43 11.94 11.55
C TYR A 89 8.61 10.70 10.69
N ARG A 90 9.29 10.83 9.54
CA ARG A 90 9.63 9.70 8.67
C ARG A 90 10.46 8.64 9.40
N VAL A 91 11.36 9.07 10.29
CA VAL A 91 12.14 8.16 11.14
C VAL A 91 11.28 7.57 12.25
N PHE A 92 10.56 8.41 13.01
CA PHE A 92 9.75 7.94 14.15
C PHE A 92 8.63 6.99 13.76
N LEU A 93 8.01 7.21 12.59
CA LEU A 93 6.96 6.34 12.08
C LEU A 93 7.50 5.02 11.49
N GLY A 94 8.81 4.93 11.24
CA GLY A 94 9.46 3.73 10.70
C GLY A 94 9.60 3.68 9.17
N MET A 95 9.17 4.71 8.44
CA MET A 95 9.28 4.76 6.97
C MET A 95 10.74 4.68 6.50
N ALA A 96 11.67 5.32 7.23
CA ALA A 96 13.09 5.22 6.91
C ALA A 96 13.61 3.77 6.95
N ARG A 97 13.15 2.98 7.93
CA ARG A 97 13.48 1.55 8.04
C ARG A 97 12.86 0.75 6.90
N GLU A 98 11.58 0.95 6.61
CA GLU A 98 10.90 0.23 5.54
C GLU A 98 11.46 0.53 4.15
N ASN A 99 12.00 1.73 3.91
CA ASN A 99 12.64 2.06 2.64
C ASN A 99 14.01 1.37 2.46
N VAL A 100 14.77 1.16 3.54
CA VAL A 100 16.00 0.34 3.49
C VAL A 100 15.64 -1.10 3.13
N GLU A 101 14.60 -1.64 3.75
CA GLU A 101 14.11 -2.99 3.45
C GLU A 101 13.56 -3.10 2.02
N ARG A 102 12.85 -2.07 1.54
CA ARG A 102 12.36 -1.99 0.14
C ARG A 102 13.51 -2.16 -0.85
N ALA A 103 14.55 -1.33 -0.71
CA ALA A 103 15.71 -1.35 -1.59
C ALA A 103 16.42 -2.71 -1.58
N ARG A 104 16.48 -3.38 -0.42
CA ARG A 104 17.03 -4.73 -0.31
C ARG A 104 16.19 -5.76 -1.08
N ARG A 105 14.86 -5.72 -0.94
CA ARG A 105 13.94 -6.64 -1.64
C ARG A 105 13.99 -6.45 -3.15
N GLU A 106 13.92 -5.21 -3.63
CA GLU A 106 14.02 -4.87 -5.05
C GLU A 106 15.35 -5.32 -5.67
N LYS A 107 16.48 -5.09 -4.97
CA LYS A 107 17.79 -5.60 -5.42
C LYS A 107 17.81 -7.13 -5.51
N THR A 108 17.15 -7.81 -4.59
CA THR A 108 17.06 -9.28 -4.60
C THR A 108 16.24 -9.78 -5.78
N MET A 109 15.10 -9.15 -6.06
CA MET A 109 14.24 -9.47 -7.20
C MET A 109 14.97 -9.26 -8.53
N ALA A 110 15.65 -8.12 -8.71
CA ALA A 110 16.41 -7.82 -9.91
C ALA A 110 17.54 -8.84 -10.18
N ASN A 111 18.22 -9.32 -9.13
CA ASN A 111 19.25 -10.34 -9.26
C ASN A 111 18.68 -11.69 -9.71
N ILE A 112 17.46 -12.04 -9.29
CA ILE A 112 16.80 -13.29 -9.70
C ILE A 112 16.38 -13.21 -11.16
N GLU A 113 15.88 -12.06 -11.62
CA GLU A 113 15.49 -11.84 -13.01
C GLU A 113 16.68 -11.83 -13.97
N GLY A 114 17.81 -11.21 -13.57
CA GLY A 114 19.03 -11.21 -14.38
C GLY A 114 19.76 -12.55 -14.47
N GLN A 115 19.30 -13.58 -13.73
CA GLN A 115 19.82 -14.95 -13.79
C GLN A 115 18.98 -15.89 -14.66
N LYS A 116 17.83 -15.43 -15.16
CA LYS A 116 16.96 -16.18 -16.09
C LYS A 116 17.27 -15.81 -17.54
#